data_AF-A0A816QKZ4-F1
#
_entry.id   AF-A0A816QKZ4-F1
#
_cell.length_a   1.000
_cell.length_b   1.000
_cell.length_c   1.000
_cell.angle_alpha   90.00
_cell.angle_beta   90.00
_cell.angle_gamma   90.00
#
_symmetry.space_group_name_H-M   'P 1'
#
loop_
_entity.id
_entity.type
_entity.pdbx_description
1 polymer ?
#
loop_
_entity_poly.entity_id
_entity_poly.type
_entity_poly.pdbx_seq_one_letter_code
_entity_poly.pdbx_strand_id
1 'polypeptide(L)'
;MYTFEGIALVLPVRQKMREPEAYGGCNGVLNTGIYLVTILYFFVVFFFGYIRCDSDARGSISLNLPVDNKLYQFTNIMYAVAIFLTYNLQFYVPFTLLWPLTIAALIPNLGLVISLVGAVASTALSVIFPPICETITFWPNKLGRFKWQLILNLLIIIFGVYVFIAGTTLSISNIVACIREGAGCDD
;
A
#
# COMPACT_ATOMS: atom_id res chain seq x y z
N MET A 1 -4.81 -1.69 -3.32
CA MET A 1 -3.90 -1.73 -2.15
C MET A 1 -4.17 -0.56 -1.21
N TYR A 2 -4.10 0.69 -1.67
CA TYR A 2 -4.38 1.89 -0.86
C TYR A 2 -5.77 1.96 -0.22
N THR A 3 -6.80 1.40 -0.83
CA THR A 3 -8.16 1.33 -0.24
C THR A 3 -8.27 0.42 0.99
N PHE A 4 -7.27 -0.42 1.23
CA PHE A 4 -7.20 -1.32 2.41
C PHE A 4 -6.08 -0.90 3.37
N GLU A 5 -5.67 0.37 3.34
CA GLU A 5 -4.66 0.99 4.22
C GLU A 5 -5.21 1.26 5.63
N GLY A 6 -5.89 0.27 6.22
CA GLY A 6 -6.48 0.35 7.56
C GLY A 6 -5.78 -0.55 8.59
N ILE A 7 -4.82 -1.38 8.16
CA ILE A 7 -4.28 -2.47 8.99
C ILE A 7 -3.63 -1.98 10.28
N ALA A 8 -2.96 -0.81 10.26
CA ALA A 8 -2.38 -0.19 11.44
C ALA A 8 -3.43 0.38 12.42
N LEU A 9 -4.61 0.73 11.91
CA LEU A 9 -5.71 1.30 12.71
C LEU A 9 -6.58 0.21 13.34
N VAL A 10 -6.54 -1.03 12.84
CA VAL A 10 -7.34 -2.14 13.34
C VAL A 10 -7.15 -2.39 14.84
N LEU A 11 -5.91 -2.38 15.33
CA LEU A 11 -5.62 -2.65 16.73
C LEU A 11 -6.08 -1.52 17.68
N PRO A 12 -5.74 -0.24 17.43
CA PRO A 12 -6.28 0.87 18.22
C PRO A 12 -7.80 0.96 18.19
N VAL A 13 -8.42 0.69 17.03
CA VAL A 13 -9.88 0.71 16.89
C VAL A 13 -10.52 -0.41 17.71
N ARG A 14 -9.97 -1.63 17.64
CA ARG A 14 -10.44 -2.76 18.47
C ARG A 14 -10.34 -2.45 19.96
N GLN A 15 -9.28 -1.78 20.39
CA GLN A 15 -9.08 -1.39 21.80
C GLN A 15 -10.08 -0.33 22.28
N LYS A 16 -10.64 0.49 21.37
CA LYS A 16 -11.65 1.51 21.70
C LYS A 16 -13.09 1.01 21.61
N MET A 17 -13.33 -0.25 21.23
CA MET A 17 -14.69 -0.80 21.16
C MET A 17 -15.18 -1.27 22.53
N ARG A 18 -16.49 -1.12 22.76
CA ARG A 18 -17.18 -1.62 23.96
C ARG A 18 -17.07 -3.15 24.09
N GLU A 19 -17.08 -3.87 22.98
CA GLU A 19 -16.99 -5.34 22.93
C GLU A 19 -15.91 -5.78 21.91
N PRO A 20 -14.64 -5.94 22.34
CA PRO A 20 -13.52 -6.20 21.43
C PRO A 20 -13.50 -7.63 20.84
N GLU A 21 -14.30 -8.55 21.38
CA GLU A 21 -14.43 -9.92 20.85
C GLU A 21 -15.34 -10.00 19.62
N ALA A 22 -16.35 -9.13 19.53
CA ALA A 22 -17.25 -9.04 18.37
C ALA A 22 -16.58 -8.44 17.12
N TYR A 23 -15.37 -7.91 17.24
CA TYR A 23 -14.65 -7.23 16.16
C TYR A 23 -14.38 -8.11 14.94
N GLY A 24 -14.02 -9.38 15.16
CA GLY A 24 -13.55 -10.31 14.12
C GLY A 24 -14.51 -11.44 13.74
N GLY A 25 -15.76 -11.43 14.23
CA GLY A 25 -16.75 -12.46 13.87
C GLY A 25 -17.16 -12.42 12.38
N CYS A 26 -17.92 -13.41 11.92
CA CYS A 26 -18.41 -13.45 10.52
C CYS A 26 -19.23 -12.20 10.14
N ASN A 27 -20.02 -11.66 11.08
CA ASN A 27 -20.69 -10.35 10.97
C ASN A 27 -20.01 -9.30 11.87
N GLY A 28 -18.71 -9.45 12.14
CA GLY A 28 -17.94 -8.51 12.93
C GLY A 28 -17.74 -7.20 12.18
N VAL A 29 -17.53 -6.12 12.94
CA VAL A 29 -17.38 -4.75 12.40
C VAL A 29 -16.31 -4.69 11.31
N LEU A 30 -15.21 -5.45 11.48
CA LEU A 30 -14.14 -5.52 10.49
C LEU A 30 -14.61 -6.16 9.17
N ASN A 31 -15.23 -7.34 9.25
CA ASN A 31 -15.63 -8.10 8.06
C ASN A 31 -16.76 -7.39 7.29
N THR A 32 -17.77 -6.89 8.02
CA THR A 32 -18.86 -6.12 7.43
C THR A 32 -18.35 -4.82 6.80
N GLY A 33 -17.41 -4.11 7.44
CA GLY A 33 -16.78 -2.92 6.89
C GLY A 33 -16.00 -3.19 5.61
N ILE A 34 -15.19 -4.25 5.60
CA ILE A 34 -14.41 -4.66 4.41
C ILE A 34 -15.34 -5.07 3.27
N TYR A 35 -16.40 -5.85 3.52
CA TYR A 35 -17.35 -6.22 2.47
C TYR A 35 -18.10 -5.01 1.92
N LEU A 36 -18.55 -4.09 2.77
CA LEU A 36 -19.25 -2.89 2.34
C LEU A 36 -18.36 -2.03 1.43
N VAL A 37 -17.09 -1.81 1.82
CA VAL A 37 -16.13 -1.08 1.00
C VAL A 37 -15.88 -1.82 -0.31
N THR A 38 -15.66 -3.12 -0.26
CA THR A 38 -15.39 -3.92 -1.47
C THR A 38 -16.55 -3.87 -2.46
N ILE A 39 -17.79 -4.01 -1.99
CA ILE A 39 -18.99 -3.92 -2.82
C ILE A 39 -19.14 -2.52 -3.40
N LEU A 40 -18.96 -1.48 -2.59
CA LEU A 40 -19.06 -0.09 -3.05
C LEU A 40 -18.06 0.20 -4.17
N TYR A 41 -16.78 -0.17 -3.99
CA TYR A 41 -15.75 0.07 -5.00
C TYR A 41 -15.96 -0.79 -6.25
N PHE A 42 -16.30 -2.08 -6.09
CA PHE A 42 -16.54 -2.96 -7.24
C PHE A 42 -17.78 -2.53 -8.04
N PHE A 43 -18.86 -2.15 -7.37
CA PHE A 43 -20.08 -1.78 -8.05
C PHE A 43 -20.02 -0.34 -8.61
N VAL A 44 -19.61 0.63 -7.80
CA VAL A 44 -19.63 2.05 -8.18
C VAL A 44 -18.46 2.42 -9.08
N VAL A 45 -17.25 1.97 -8.76
CA VAL A 45 -16.04 2.39 -9.49
C VAL A 45 -15.74 1.43 -10.64
N PHE A 46 -15.83 0.12 -10.40
CA PHE A 46 -15.47 -0.87 -11.42
C PHE A 46 -16.61 -1.11 -12.42
N PHE A 47 -17.83 -1.45 -11.98
CA PHE A 47 -18.94 -1.69 -12.92
C PHE A 47 -19.44 -0.40 -13.61
N PHE A 48 -19.82 0.64 -12.85
CA PHE A 48 -20.30 1.90 -13.46
C PHE A 48 -19.19 2.74 -14.12
N GLY A 49 -17.96 2.69 -13.60
CA GLY A 49 -16.84 3.40 -14.22
C GLY A 49 -16.39 2.77 -15.54
N TYR A 50 -16.38 1.43 -15.62
CA TYR A 50 -15.98 0.70 -16.83
C TYR A 50 -16.97 0.91 -17.98
N ILE A 51 -18.28 0.86 -17.72
CA ILE A 51 -19.28 1.09 -18.78
C ILE A 51 -19.24 2.52 -19.36
N ARG A 52 -18.62 3.48 -18.67
CA ARG A 52 -18.57 4.88 -19.09
C ARG A 52 -17.24 5.27 -19.76
N CYS A 53 -16.15 4.56 -19.44
CA CYS A 53 -14.90 4.65 -20.18
C CYS A 53 -15.04 3.86 -21.47
N ASP A 54 -15.32 4.58 -22.56
CA ASP A 54 -15.19 4.03 -23.91
C ASP A 54 -13.74 3.56 -24.16
N SER A 55 -13.49 2.89 -25.29
CA SER A 55 -12.24 2.18 -25.65
C SER A 55 -10.88 2.92 -25.51
N ASP A 56 -10.86 4.19 -25.12
CA ASP A 56 -9.67 5.01 -24.83
C ASP A 56 -9.51 5.30 -23.31
N ALA A 57 -9.51 4.25 -22.48
CA ALA A 57 -9.37 4.39 -21.04
C ALA A 57 -7.92 4.72 -20.64
N ARG A 58 -7.69 5.98 -20.24
CA ARG A 58 -6.40 6.41 -19.65
C ARG A 58 -6.20 5.76 -18.27
N GLY A 59 -4.95 5.70 -17.80
CA GLY A 59 -4.55 4.97 -16.58
C GLY A 59 -5.24 5.37 -15.26
N SER A 60 -6.08 6.41 -15.24
CA SER A 60 -6.97 6.72 -14.12
C SER A 60 -8.30 7.28 -14.62
N ILE A 61 -9.37 7.02 -13.86
CA ILE A 61 -10.73 7.45 -14.20
C ILE A 61 -10.83 8.98 -14.28
N SER A 62 -10.22 9.71 -13.35
CA SER A 62 -10.22 11.18 -13.33
C SER A 62 -9.55 11.81 -14.55
N LEU A 63 -8.60 11.10 -15.20
CA LEU A 63 -7.90 11.59 -16.39
C LEU A 63 -8.71 11.36 -17.68
N ASN A 64 -9.71 10.47 -17.64
CA ASN A 64 -10.58 10.18 -18.78
C ASN A 64 -11.88 11.01 -18.79
N LEU A 65 -12.04 11.94 -17.85
CA LEU A 65 -13.24 12.79 -17.78
C LEU A 65 -13.15 13.95 -18.79
N PRO A 66 -14.18 14.16 -19.64
CA PRO A 66 -14.21 15.30 -20.54
C PRO A 66 -14.45 16.58 -19.73
N VAL A 67 -13.65 17.62 -20.02
CA VAL A 67 -13.63 18.94 -19.32
C VAL A 67 -14.68 19.91 -19.85
N ASP A 68 -15.53 19.46 -20.76
CA ASP A 68 -16.60 20.20 -21.42
C ASP A 68 -17.75 20.57 -20.46
N ASN A 69 -18.03 19.72 -19.46
CA ASN A 69 -19.12 19.93 -18.52
C ASN A 69 -18.64 20.48 -17.16
N LYS A 70 -19.30 21.54 -16.68
CA LYS A 70 -19.01 22.18 -15.38
C LYS A 70 -19.07 21.21 -14.19
N LEU A 71 -19.89 20.16 -14.27
CA LEU A 71 -20.03 19.15 -13.21
C LEU A 71 -18.74 18.32 -13.04
N TYR A 72 -18.13 17.88 -14.15
CA TYR A 72 -16.89 17.09 -14.11
C TYR A 72 -15.70 17.93 -13.65
N GLN A 73 -15.68 19.21 -14.01
CA GLN A 73 -14.66 20.13 -13.55
C GLN A 73 -14.70 20.32 -12.03
N PHE A 74 -15.89 20.39 -11.42
CA PHE A 74 -16.01 20.46 -9.95
C PHE A 74 -15.47 19.20 -9.27
N THR A 75 -15.80 18.01 -9.77
CA THR A 75 -15.30 16.73 -9.22
C THR A 75 -13.77 16.65 -9.28
N ASN A 76 -13.16 17.07 -10.40
CA ASN A 76 -11.70 17.09 -10.53
C ASN A 76 -11.03 18.07 -9.56
N ILE A 77 -11.64 19.24 -9.33
CA ILE A 77 -11.15 20.19 -8.33
C ILE A 77 -11.26 19.62 -6.92
N MET A 78 -12.41 19.02 -6.57
CA MET A 78 -12.62 18.38 -5.26
C MET A 78 -11.59 17.25 -5.03
N TYR A 79 -11.33 16.44 -6.05
CA TYR A 79 -10.33 15.38 -6.01
C TYR A 79 -8.90 15.93 -5.85
N ALA A 80 -8.55 16.99 -6.58
CA ALA A 80 -7.25 17.65 -6.46
C ALA A 80 -7.04 18.24 -5.06
N VAL A 81 -8.05 18.89 -4.48
CA VAL A 81 -8.01 19.40 -3.10
C VAL A 81 -7.87 18.26 -2.09
N ALA A 82 -8.62 17.17 -2.27
CA ALA A 82 -8.54 15.99 -1.40
C ALA A 82 -7.13 15.35 -1.44
N ILE A 83 -6.53 15.20 -2.62
CA ILE A 83 -5.15 14.72 -2.75
C ILE A 83 -4.19 15.70 -2.08
N PHE A 84 -4.31 17.00 -2.34
CA PHE A 84 -3.40 17.99 -1.77
C PHE A 84 -3.40 17.92 -0.23
N LEU A 85 -4.57 17.87 0.41
CA LEU A 85 -4.65 17.74 1.86
C LEU A 85 -4.10 16.39 2.36
N THR A 86 -4.46 15.29 1.69
CA THR A 86 -4.06 13.94 2.10
C THR A 86 -2.56 13.73 1.95
N TYR A 87 -1.96 14.24 0.89
CA TYR A 87 -0.54 14.09 0.59
C TYR A 87 0.33 14.84 1.61
N ASN A 88 -0.08 16.04 2.02
CA ASN A 88 0.61 16.78 3.09
C ASN A 88 0.62 16.00 4.42
N LEU A 89 -0.52 15.37 4.79
CA LEU A 89 -0.61 14.52 5.98
C LEU A 89 0.23 13.25 5.86
N GLN A 90 0.26 12.61 4.68
CA GLN A 90 1.07 11.42 4.43
C GLN A 90 2.56 11.71 4.49
N PHE A 91 3.01 12.88 4.00
CA PHE A 91 4.42 13.27 4.02
C PHE A 91 4.95 13.67 5.40
N TYR A 92 4.07 13.98 6.36
CA TYR A 92 4.47 14.29 7.73
C TYR A 92 5.27 13.16 8.39
N VAL A 93 4.85 11.90 8.21
CA VAL A 93 5.48 10.74 8.84
C VAL A 93 6.88 10.45 8.25
N PRO A 94 7.05 10.33 6.91
CA PRO A 94 8.37 10.20 6.31
C PRO A 94 9.28 11.41 6.58
N PHE A 95 8.75 12.63 6.51
CA PHE A 95 9.56 13.85 6.75
C PHE A 95 10.12 13.87 8.17
N THR A 96 9.31 13.51 9.17
CA THR A 96 9.76 13.42 10.57
C THR A 96 10.84 12.35 10.77
N LEU A 97 10.80 11.26 10.00
CA LEU A 97 11.82 10.21 10.03
C LEU A 97 13.09 10.63 9.28
N LEU A 98 12.95 11.28 8.13
CA LEU A 98 14.07 11.68 7.25
C LEU A 98 14.80 12.92 7.74
N TRP A 99 14.11 13.91 8.34
CA TRP A 99 14.71 15.15 8.84
C TRP A 99 15.91 14.96 9.78
N PRO A 100 15.87 14.08 10.81
CA PRO A 100 17.04 13.81 11.63
C PRO A 100 18.12 13.01 10.86
N LEU A 101 17.71 12.15 9.91
CA LEU A 101 18.63 11.36 9.09
C LEU A 101 19.41 12.23 8.09
N THR A 102 18.80 13.27 7.52
CA THR A 102 19.47 14.19 6.58
C THR A 102 20.55 15.01 7.27
N ILE A 103 20.31 15.44 8.52
CA ILE A 103 21.31 16.12 9.34
C ILE A 103 22.47 15.18 9.70
N ALA A 104 22.19 13.89 9.95
CA ALA A 104 23.22 12.86 10.16
C ALA A 104 23.96 12.47 8.86
N ALA A 105 23.32 12.60 7.69
CA ALA A 105 23.83 12.22 6.38
C ALA A 105 24.76 13.26 5.71
N LEU A 106 25.07 14.38 6.40
CA LEU A 106 26.15 15.29 5.99
C LEU A 106 27.55 14.59 6.03
N ILE A 107 27.62 13.40 6.64
CA ILE A 107 28.76 12.46 6.62
C ILE A 107 28.65 11.57 5.37
N PRO A 108 29.67 11.46 4.51
CA PRO A 108 29.48 11.12 3.09
C PRO A 108 29.11 9.64 2.81
N ASN A 109 28.29 9.46 1.76
CA ASN A 109 27.94 8.24 1.00
C ASN A 109 26.88 7.25 1.56
N LEU A 110 25.68 7.73 1.90
CA LEU A 110 24.53 6.86 2.28
C LEU A 110 23.29 6.98 1.37
N GLY A 111 23.20 7.98 0.49
CA GLY A 111 21.98 8.27 -0.31
C GLY A 111 21.55 7.12 -1.24
N LEU A 112 22.51 6.46 -1.90
CA LEU A 112 22.23 5.32 -2.78
C LEU A 112 21.74 4.09 -1.98
N VAL A 113 22.27 3.90 -0.77
CA VAL A 113 21.89 2.80 0.13
C VAL A 113 20.49 3.04 0.71
N ILE A 114 20.11 4.28 1.01
CA ILE A 114 18.80 4.60 1.59
C ILE A 114 17.66 4.43 0.56
N SER A 115 17.85 4.80 -0.71
CA SER A 115 16.85 4.56 -1.77
C SER A 115 16.67 3.06 -2.04
N LEU A 116 17.78 2.32 -2.04
CA LEU A 116 17.77 0.87 -2.21
C LEU A 116 17.13 0.18 -1.00
N VAL A 117 17.54 0.51 0.22
CA VAL A 117 16.99 -0.05 1.47
C VAL A 117 15.53 0.35 1.65
N GLY A 118 15.13 1.57 1.30
CA GLY A 118 13.75 2.03 1.40
C GLY A 118 12.80 1.26 0.47
N ALA A 119 13.17 1.10 -0.81
CA ALA A 119 12.35 0.36 -1.77
C ALA A 119 12.25 -1.14 -1.43
N VAL A 120 13.36 -1.72 -0.96
CA VAL A 120 13.51 -3.14 -0.69
C VAL A 120 12.94 -3.53 0.70
N ALA A 121 13.13 -2.69 1.73
CA ALA A 121 12.68 -2.97 3.08
C ALA A 121 11.21 -2.57 3.31
N SER A 122 10.71 -1.50 2.68
CA SER A 122 9.30 -1.07 2.84
C SER A 122 8.31 -2.16 2.41
N THR A 123 8.55 -2.75 1.24
CA THR A 123 7.71 -3.81 0.67
C THR A 123 7.87 -5.14 1.41
N ALA A 124 9.11 -5.50 1.75
CA ALA A 124 9.39 -6.70 2.54
C ALA A 124 8.75 -6.62 3.95
N LEU A 125 8.94 -5.52 4.69
CA LEU A 125 8.35 -5.37 6.03
C LEU A 125 6.82 -5.36 5.97
N SER A 126 6.20 -4.64 5.04
CA SER A 126 4.73 -4.54 5.04
C SER A 126 4.02 -5.87 4.76
N VAL A 127 4.62 -6.77 3.96
CA VAL A 127 4.00 -8.04 3.55
C VAL A 127 4.47 -9.21 4.41
N ILE A 128 5.75 -9.23 4.82
CA ILE A 128 6.36 -10.37 5.53
C ILE A 128 6.24 -10.23 7.04
N PHE A 129 6.18 -9.01 7.59
CA PHE A 129 6.10 -8.79 9.03
C PHE A 129 4.79 -9.30 9.66
N PRO A 130 3.60 -9.03 9.10
CA PRO A 130 2.35 -9.51 9.71
C PRO A 130 2.25 -11.04 9.82
N PRO A 131 2.57 -11.84 8.77
CA PRO A 131 2.59 -13.30 8.86
C PRO A 131 3.61 -13.86 9.86
N ILE A 132 4.77 -13.21 10.00
CA ILE A 132 5.79 -13.61 10.99
C ILE A 132 5.26 -13.37 12.41
N CYS A 133 4.74 -12.17 12.69
CA CYS A 133 4.19 -11.83 14.00
C CYS A 133 3.03 -12.76 14.39
N GLU A 134 2.15 -13.08 13.44
CA GLU A 134 1.06 -14.02 13.67
C GLU A 134 1.59 -15.44 13.97
N THR A 135 2.57 -15.90 13.20
CA THR A 135 3.18 -17.23 13.41
C THR A 135 3.86 -17.33 14.77
N ILE A 136 4.61 -16.31 15.20
CA ILE A 136 5.28 -16.29 16.52
C ILE A 136 4.25 -16.21 17.66
N THR A 137 3.22 -15.37 17.52
CA THR A 137 2.25 -15.13 18.60
C THR A 137 1.33 -16.32 18.86
N PHE A 138 1.00 -17.11 17.83
CA PHE A 138 0.03 -18.21 17.92
C PHE A 138 0.65 -19.62 17.96
N TRP A 139 1.98 -19.75 17.90
CA TRP A 139 2.70 -21.01 18.05
C TRP A 139 2.66 -21.54 19.50
N PRO A 140 2.47 -22.85 19.76
CA PRO A 140 2.06 -23.96 18.88
C PRO A 140 0.55 -24.29 18.91
N ASN A 141 -0.24 -23.62 19.77
CA ASN A 141 -1.55 -24.12 20.20
C ASN A 141 -2.77 -23.46 19.52
N LYS A 142 -2.62 -22.38 18.71
CA LYS A 142 -3.75 -21.64 18.11
C LYS A 142 -3.64 -21.37 16.60
N LEU A 143 -3.12 -22.31 15.79
CA LEU A 143 -2.95 -22.12 14.32
C LEU A 143 -4.17 -22.54 13.45
N GLY A 144 -5.37 -22.56 14.02
CA GLY A 144 -6.60 -22.93 13.30
C GLY A 144 -6.74 -24.43 12.97
N ARG A 145 -7.85 -24.83 12.33
CA ARG A 145 -8.07 -26.22 11.89
C ARG A 145 -7.04 -26.61 10.82
N PHE A 146 -6.47 -27.82 10.95
CA PHE A 146 -5.46 -28.37 10.03
C PHE A 146 -4.17 -27.54 9.83
N LYS A 147 -3.86 -26.58 10.71
CA LYS A 147 -2.74 -25.64 10.52
C LYS A 147 -2.82 -24.85 9.20
N TRP A 148 -4.01 -24.66 8.63
CA TRP A 148 -4.21 -23.98 7.35
C TRP A 148 -3.67 -22.54 7.36
N GLN A 149 -3.80 -21.85 8.50
CA GLN A 149 -3.23 -20.51 8.69
C GLN A 149 -1.71 -20.51 8.58
N LEU A 150 -1.03 -21.57 9.03
CA LEU A 150 0.43 -21.71 8.89
C LEU A 150 0.83 -21.83 7.43
N ILE A 151 0.10 -22.63 6.64
CA ILE A 151 0.38 -22.83 5.22
C ILE A 151 0.19 -21.52 4.46
N LEU A 152 -0.90 -20.79 4.73
CA LEU A 152 -1.15 -19.47 4.14
C LEU A 152 -0.06 -18.46 4.50
N ASN A 153 0.33 -18.39 5.78
CA ASN A 153 1.39 -17.49 6.22
C ASN A 153 2.73 -17.85 5.57
N LEU A 154 3.04 -19.14 5.41
CA LEU A 154 4.23 -19.61 4.69
C LEU A 154 4.18 -19.23 3.21
N LEU A 155 3.04 -19.40 2.53
CA LEU A 155 2.88 -19.02 1.12
C LEU A 155 3.04 -17.51 0.91
N ILE A 156 2.51 -16.68 1.81
CA ILE A 156 2.68 -15.22 1.75
C ILE A 156 4.15 -14.84 1.94
N ILE A 157 4.87 -15.50 2.84
CA ILE A 157 6.30 -15.28 3.03
C ILE A 157 7.09 -15.67 1.77
N ILE A 158 6.80 -16.82 1.16
CA ILE A 158 7.44 -17.27 -0.08
C ILE A 158 7.16 -16.28 -1.23
N PHE A 159 5.92 -15.82 -1.36
CA PHE A 159 5.55 -14.81 -2.35
C PHE A 159 6.27 -13.48 -2.10
N GLY A 160 6.36 -13.03 -0.84
CA GLY A 160 7.11 -11.84 -0.46
C GLY A 160 8.59 -11.92 -0.85
N VAL A 161 9.23 -13.06 -0.63
CA VAL A 161 10.63 -13.30 -1.03
C VAL A 161 10.79 -13.32 -2.55
N TYR A 162 9.84 -13.90 -3.28
CA TYR A 162 9.85 -13.87 -4.74
C TYR A 162 9.76 -12.43 -5.28
N VAL A 163 8.85 -11.62 -4.74
CA VAL A 163 8.69 -10.19 -5.09
C VAL A 163 9.95 -9.39 -4.74
N PHE A 164 10.60 -9.70 -3.63
CA PHE A 164 11.86 -9.08 -3.22
C PHE A 164 13.00 -9.34 -4.23
N ILE A 165 13.16 -10.60 -4.65
CA ILE A 165 14.20 -10.99 -5.63
C ILE A 165 13.93 -10.28 -6.96
N ALA A 166 12.69 -10.32 -7.44
CA ALA A 166 12.29 -9.64 -8.67
C ALA A 166 12.55 -8.13 -8.59
N GLY A 167 12.16 -7.47 -7.49
CA GLY A 167 12.40 -6.04 -7.27
C GLY A 167 13.88 -5.68 -7.23
N THR A 168 14.71 -6.52 -6.59
CA THR A 168 16.16 -6.33 -6.54
C THR A 168 16.78 -6.45 -7.94
N THR A 169 16.34 -7.43 -8.75
CA THR A 169 16.84 -7.58 -10.11
C THR A 169 16.47 -6.39 -11.01
N LEU A 170 15.28 -5.82 -10.84
CA LEU A 170 14.85 -4.62 -11.58
C LEU A 170 15.62 -3.37 -11.17
N SER A 171 15.91 -3.21 -9.87
CA SER A 171 16.70 -2.08 -9.38
C SER A 171 18.14 -2.11 -9.91
N ILE A 172 18.76 -3.30 -9.94
CA ILE A 172 20.12 -3.48 -10.45
C ILE A 172 20.19 -3.19 -11.96
N SER A 173 19.22 -3.66 -12.76
CA SER A 173 19.23 -3.39 -14.21
C SER A 173 19.13 -1.91 -14.50
N ASN A 174 18.32 -1.15 -13.75
CA ASN A 174 18.17 0.28 -13.92
C ASN A 174 19.47 1.04 -13.56
N ILE A 175 20.16 0.62 -12.49
CA ILE A 175 21.45 1.21 -12.10
C ILE A 175 22.54 0.91 -13.14
N VAL A 176 22.60 -0.33 -13.65
CA VAL A 176 23.61 -0.74 -14.65
C VAL A 176 23.38 -0.05 -16.00
N ALA A 177 22.12 0.16 -16.41
CA ALA A 177 21.79 0.94 -17.60
C ALA A 177 22.23 2.41 -17.45
N CYS A 178 21.91 3.04 -16.33
CA CYS A 178 22.29 4.44 -16.04
C CYS A 178 23.83 4.64 -16.07
N ILE A 179 24.61 3.65 -15.59
CA ILE A 179 26.08 3.71 -15.61
C ILE A 179 26.66 3.49 -17.03
N ARG A 180 26.02 2.66 -17.86
CA ARG A 180 26.51 2.36 -19.22
C ARG A 180 26.30 3.50 -20.22
N GLU A 181 25.25 4.30 -20.07
CA GLU A 181 24.92 5.36 -21.03
C GLU A 181 25.49 6.74 -20.68
N GLY A 182 26.01 6.96 -19.47
CA GLY A 182 26.83 8.15 -19.14
C GLY A 182 26.14 9.52 -19.21
N ALA A 183 24.91 9.64 -19.72
CA ALA A 183 24.11 10.86 -19.73
C ALA A 183 22.61 10.52 -19.86
N GLY A 184 21.80 11.07 -18.95
CA GLY A 184 20.34 11.08 -19.07
C GLY A 184 19.61 10.01 -18.26
N CYS A 185 19.62 10.15 -16.93
CA CYS A 185 18.63 9.50 -16.07
C CYS A 185 17.52 10.53 -15.80
N ASP A 186 16.73 10.86 -16.82
CA ASP A 186 15.46 11.60 -16.71
C ASP A 186 14.42 10.87 -17.57
N ASP A 187 13.63 10.04 -16.89
CA ASP A 187 12.17 9.77 -17.01
C ASP A 187 11.80 8.31 -16.69
#